data_AF-A0A3S1CWK4-F1
#
_entry.id   AF-A0A3S1CWK4-F1
#
_cell.length_a   1.000
_cell.length_b   1.000
_cell.length_c   1.000
_cell.angle_alpha   90.00
_cell.angle_beta   90.00
_cell.angle_gamma   90.00
#
_symmetry.space_group_name_H-M   'P 1'
#
loop_
_entity.id
_entity.type
_entity.pdbx_description
1 polymer ?
#
loop_
_entity_poly.entity_id
_entity_poly.type
_entity_poly.pdbx_seq_one_letter_code
_entity_poly.pdbx_strand_id
1 'polypeptide(L)'
;MEYQKVKEGSIEHDYFVDPQGIKPRIDLQEQLKEALRANTGRKKEINAGDFIIYLKKPPFKNESFLTYIPHQNGKHATQETPRIISGLSCSTYRSTSYGTLWHQITPLNAQRLEEVLAAREAQRDNRRHIGDSPLAT
;
A
#
# COMPACT_ATOMS: atom_id res chain seq x y z
N MET A 1 14.17 16.60 9.82
CA MET A 1 14.41 15.95 8.51
C MET A 1 13.37 16.46 7.55
N GLU A 2 13.81 17.04 6.45
CA GLU A 2 12.98 17.58 5.37
C GLU A 2 13.33 16.88 4.07
N TYR A 3 12.33 16.63 3.24
CA TYR A 3 12.53 16.06 1.92
C TYR A 3 13.02 17.13 0.96
N GLN A 4 14.11 16.87 0.24
CA GLN A 4 14.64 17.74 -0.80
C GLN A 4 14.98 16.93 -2.04
N LYS A 5 14.57 17.43 -3.20
CA LYS A 5 15.02 16.90 -4.48
C LYS A 5 16.19 17.77 -4.96
N VAL A 6 17.34 17.15 -5.17
CA VAL A 6 18.58 17.82 -5.55
C VAL A 6 19.03 17.30 -6.91
N LYS A 7 19.47 18.20 -7.78
CA LYS A 7 20.03 17.84 -9.09
C LYS A 7 21.55 17.84 -9.00
N GLU A 8 22.16 16.67 -9.06
CA GLU A 8 23.61 16.49 -9.09
C GLU A 8 24.03 16.16 -10.53
N GLY A 9 24.52 17.17 -11.25
CA GLY A 9 24.86 17.05 -12.67
C GLY A 9 23.63 16.83 -13.56
N SER A 10 23.57 15.68 -14.24
CA SER A 10 22.45 15.28 -15.10
C SER A 10 21.41 14.41 -14.40
N ILE A 11 21.64 14.03 -13.13
CA ILE A 11 20.80 13.08 -12.40
C ILE A 11 20.10 13.80 -11.24
N GLU A 12 18.82 13.50 -11.04
CA GLU A 12 18.05 13.95 -9.88
C GLU A 12 18.09 12.91 -8.77
N HIS A 13 18.31 13.40 -7.56
CA HIS A 13 18.37 12.61 -6.34
C HIS A 13 17.38 13.10 -5.30
N ASP A 14 16.82 12.15 -4.54
CA ASP A 14 15.87 12.41 -3.48
C ASP A 14 16.57 12.25 -2.12
N TYR A 15 16.66 13.33 -1.36
CA TYR A 15 17.33 13.35 -0.07
C TYR A 15 16.37 13.65 1.08
N PHE A 16 16.68 13.06 2.24
CA PHE A 16 16.31 13.65 3.53
C PHE A 16 17.47 14.48 4.06
N VAL A 17 17.22 15.75 4.30
CA VAL A 17 18.20 16.69 4.85
C VAL A 17 17.72 17.12 6.23
N ASP A 18 18.61 17.15 7.19
CA ASP A 18 18.33 17.77 8.48
C ASP A 18 18.43 19.30 8.35
N PRO A 19 17.37 20.08 8.57
CA PRO A 19 17.44 21.54 8.47
C PRO A 19 18.44 22.14 9.47
N GLN A 20 18.74 21.44 10.56
CA GLN A 20 19.74 21.87 11.55
C GLN A 20 21.18 21.44 11.19
N GLY A 21 21.35 20.60 10.16
CA GLY A 21 22.65 20.08 9.74
C GLY A 21 23.35 19.18 10.76
N ILE A 22 22.64 18.70 11.78
CA ILE A 22 23.19 17.85 12.84
C ILE A 22 23.32 16.42 12.33
N LYS A 23 22.30 15.93 11.61
CA LYS A 23 22.30 14.60 11.00
C LYS A 23 22.81 14.64 9.55
N PRO A 24 23.50 13.57 9.10
CA PRO A 24 23.93 13.47 7.70
C PRO A 24 22.72 13.43 6.76
N ARG A 25 22.94 13.90 5.52
CA ARG A 25 21.96 13.73 4.43
C ARG A 25 21.75 12.25 4.15
N ILE A 26 20.51 11.86 3.90
CA ILE A 26 20.14 10.47 3.60
C ILE A 26 19.63 10.39 2.17
N ASP A 27 20.32 9.65 1.30
CA ASP A 27 19.91 9.38 -0.08
C ASP A 27 18.81 8.30 -0.10
N LEU A 28 17.58 8.67 -0.44
CA LEU A 28 16.45 7.74 -0.42
C LEU A 28 16.56 6.64 -1.48
N GLN A 29 17.19 6.92 -2.62
CA GLN A 29 17.36 5.95 -3.69
C GLN A 29 18.39 4.89 -3.31
N GLU A 30 19.50 5.31 -2.69
CA GLU A 30 20.52 4.40 -2.19
C GLU A 30 19.96 3.50 -1.09
N GLN A 31 19.26 4.10 -0.12
CA GLN A 31 18.63 3.37 0.99
C GLN A 31 17.60 2.36 0.51
N LEU A 32 16.81 2.71 -0.51
CA LEU A 32 15.89 1.76 -1.15
C LEU A 32 16.63 0.63 -1.88
N LYS A 33 17.69 0.93 -2.63
CA LYS A 33 18.47 -0.10 -3.34
C LYS A 33 19.10 -1.08 -2.36
N GLU A 34 19.69 -0.57 -1.28
CA GLU A 34 20.24 -1.38 -0.21
C GLU A 34 19.16 -2.25 0.44
N ALA A 35 18.02 -1.65 0.76
CA ALA A 35 16.85 -2.36 1.29
C ALA A 35 16.38 -3.49 0.36
N LEU A 36 16.25 -3.23 -0.94
CA LEU A 36 15.85 -4.24 -1.92
C LEU A 36 16.89 -5.36 -2.07
N ARG A 37 18.19 -5.04 -2.01
CA ARG A 37 19.27 -6.03 -2.03
C ARG A 37 19.29 -6.91 -0.78
N ALA A 38 19.09 -6.30 0.39
CA ALA A 38 19.08 -6.99 1.68
C ALA A 38 17.79 -7.81 1.91
N ASN A 39 16.76 -7.65 1.06
CA ASN A 39 15.48 -8.31 1.22
C ASN A 39 15.49 -9.78 0.72
N THR A 40 16.32 -10.62 1.32
CA THR A 40 16.48 -12.05 0.98
C THR A 40 15.30 -12.94 1.39
N GLY A 41 14.18 -12.38 1.86
CA GLY A 41 13.03 -13.15 2.35
C GLY A 41 11.67 -12.48 2.20
N ARG A 42 11.53 -11.49 1.30
CA ARG A 42 10.29 -10.70 1.13
C ARG A 42 9.79 -10.09 2.45
N LYS A 43 10.73 -9.65 3.31
CA LYS A 43 10.48 -8.87 4.52
C LYS A 43 9.62 -7.65 4.19
N LYS A 44 8.74 -7.28 5.11
CA LYS A 44 7.80 -6.15 4.96
C LYS A 44 8.41 -4.83 5.45
N GLU A 45 9.42 -4.91 6.30
CA GLU A 45 10.11 -3.78 6.92
C GLU A 45 11.62 -4.05 6.96
N ILE A 46 12.40 -2.99 6.88
CA ILE A 46 13.86 -3.00 6.91
C ILE A 46 14.30 -1.90 7.86
N ASN A 47 15.07 -2.28 8.88
CA ASN A 47 15.63 -1.34 9.83
C ASN A 47 16.97 -0.81 9.29
N ALA A 48 17.04 0.49 9.00
CA ALA A 48 18.22 1.19 8.51
C ALA A 48 18.94 1.97 9.63
N GLY A 49 18.71 1.59 10.90
CA GLY A 49 19.26 2.26 12.08
C GLY A 49 18.49 3.53 12.43
N ASP A 50 18.67 4.59 11.65
CA ASP A 50 18.09 5.91 11.92
C ASP A 50 16.60 6.01 11.53
N PHE A 51 16.13 5.08 10.69
CA PHE A 51 14.74 5.00 10.25
C PHE A 51 14.40 3.56 9.84
N ILE A 52 13.10 3.28 9.77
CA ILE A 52 12.56 2.00 9.32
C ILE A 52 11.88 2.21 7.98
N ILE A 53 12.29 1.44 6.98
CA ILE A 53 11.68 1.44 5.65
C ILE A 53 10.61 0.36 5.61
N TYR A 54 9.37 0.76 5.42
CA TYR A 54 8.25 -0.15 5.17
C TYR A 54 8.07 -0.33 3.66
N LEU A 55 8.29 -1.55 3.16
CA LEU A 55 8.16 -1.87 1.72
C LEU A 55 6.70 -2.02 1.26
N LYS A 56 5.75 -2.02 2.19
CA LYS A 56 4.31 -2.15 1.93
C LYS A 56 3.55 -1.05 2.67
N LYS A 57 2.65 -1.43 3.58
CA LYS A 57 1.90 -0.49 4.41
C LYS A 57 2.65 -0.26 5.72
N PRO A 58 2.70 0.98 6.22
CA PRO A 58 3.19 1.24 7.57
C PRO A 58 2.24 0.60 8.61
N PRO A 59 2.71 0.37 9.85
CA PRO A 59 1.90 -0.17 10.92
C PRO A 59 0.78 0.80 11.32
N PHE A 60 -0.33 0.26 11.83
CA PHE A 60 -1.45 1.05 12.35
C PHE A 60 -1.08 1.68 13.69
N LYS A 61 -0.34 2.77 13.62
CA LYS A 61 0.11 3.55 14.78
C LYS A 61 -0.19 5.03 14.57
N ASN A 62 -0.33 5.76 15.67
CA ASN A 62 -0.42 7.22 15.65
C ASN A 62 0.97 7.87 15.46
N GLU A 63 1.72 7.37 14.48
CA GLU A 63 3.03 7.87 14.10
C GLU A 63 2.93 8.42 12.67
N SER A 64 3.77 9.41 12.37
CA SER A 64 3.87 9.99 11.03
C SER A 64 4.85 9.20 10.18
N PHE A 65 4.44 8.87 8.95
CA PHE A 65 5.25 8.17 7.96
C PHE A 65 5.38 9.02 6.71
N LEU A 66 6.49 8.90 5.99
CA LEU A 66 6.64 9.50 4.67
C LEU A 66 6.22 8.46 3.61
N THR A 67 5.30 8.82 2.72
CA THR A 67 5.06 8.03 1.50
C THR A 67 6.16 8.30 0.50
N TYR A 68 6.85 7.25 0.07
CA TYR A 68 7.83 7.33 -1.01
C TYR A 68 7.49 6.31 -2.10
N ILE A 69 7.19 6.79 -3.31
CA ILE A 69 6.87 5.95 -4.46
C ILE A 69 8.11 5.87 -5.35
N PRO A 70 8.84 4.75 -5.34
CA PRO A 70 10.11 4.69 -6.05
C PRO A 70 9.90 4.60 -7.57
N HIS A 71 10.68 5.36 -8.33
CA HIS A 71 10.69 5.28 -9.79
C HIS A 71 11.77 4.29 -10.26
N GLN A 72 11.37 3.28 -11.03
CA GLN A 72 12.24 2.20 -11.52
C GLN A 72 13.11 1.57 -10.40
N ASN A 73 12.49 1.12 -9.31
CA ASN A 73 13.17 0.52 -8.15
C ASN A 73 14.25 1.43 -7.53
N GLY A 74 14.02 2.75 -7.54
CA GLY A 74 14.97 3.74 -7.01
C GLY A 74 16.14 4.02 -7.95
N LYS A 75 16.10 3.59 -9.21
CA LYS A 75 17.11 3.99 -10.20
C LYS A 75 17.05 5.50 -10.50
N HIS A 76 15.87 6.08 -10.41
CA HIS A 76 15.61 7.49 -10.66
C HIS A 76 14.87 8.11 -9.48
N ALA A 77 14.93 9.44 -9.38
CA ALA A 77 14.14 10.18 -8.41
C ALA A 77 12.65 9.91 -8.62
N THR A 78 11.88 10.01 -7.53
CA THR A 78 10.44 9.84 -7.56
C THR A 78 9.79 10.89 -8.46
N GLN A 79 8.77 10.49 -9.21
CA GLN A 79 7.98 11.41 -10.01
C GLN A 79 6.94 12.15 -9.15
N GLU A 80 6.53 11.54 -8.04
CA GLU A 80 5.51 12.07 -7.14
C GLU A 80 6.14 12.70 -5.91
N THR A 81 5.64 13.86 -5.48
CA THR A 81 6.14 14.50 -4.26
C THR A 81 5.78 13.65 -3.04
N PRO A 82 6.76 13.23 -2.22
CA PRO A 82 6.48 12.51 -0.99
C PRO A 82 5.57 13.31 -0.05
N ARG A 83 4.65 12.60 0.60
CA ARG A 83 3.67 13.19 1.53
C ARG A 83 3.83 12.56 2.90
N ILE A 84 3.60 13.35 3.93
CA ILE A 84 3.52 12.83 5.30
C ILE A 84 2.09 12.32 5.52
N ILE A 85 1.99 11.08 5.96
CA ILE A 85 0.74 10.37 6.24
C ILE A 85 0.76 9.90 7.69
N SER A 86 -0.42 9.76 8.31
CA SER A 86 -0.53 9.08 9.60
C SER A 86 -0.68 7.58 9.39
N GLY A 87 -0.01 6.75 10.19
CA GLY A 87 -0.20 5.28 10.15
C GLY A 87 -1.66 4.87 10.37
N LEU A 88 -2.43 5.68 11.11
CA LEU A 88 -3.87 5.49 11.29
C LEU A 88 -4.65 5.60 9.97
N SER A 89 -4.26 6.54 9.10
CA SER A 89 -4.91 6.79 7.81
C SER A 89 -4.62 5.72 6.74
N CYS A 90 -3.51 4.98 6.90
CA CYS A 90 -3.12 3.91 5.97
C CYS A 90 -3.85 2.59 6.20
N SER A 91 -4.50 2.47 7.35
CA SER A 91 -5.32 1.33 7.69
C SER A 91 -6.74 1.58 7.23
N THR A 92 -7.10 0.98 6.11
CA THR A 92 -8.50 0.61 5.86
C THR A 92 -8.88 -0.57 6.77
N TYR A 93 -8.69 -0.45 8.08
CA TYR A 93 -9.48 -1.21 9.05
C TYR A 93 -10.87 -0.56 9.11
N ARG A 94 -11.65 -0.73 8.05
CA ARG A 94 -13.03 -1.10 8.33
C ARG A 94 -12.89 -2.52 8.84
N SER A 95 -13.21 -2.76 10.11
CA SER A 95 -13.33 -4.12 10.61
C SER A 95 -14.31 -4.85 9.70
N THR A 96 -13.80 -5.60 8.73
CA THR A 96 -14.60 -6.58 8.03
C THR A 96 -14.77 -7.71 9.03
N SER A 97 -15.83 -7.62 9.83
CA SER A 97 -16.42 -8.80 10.44
C SER A 97 -16.53 -9.84 9.33
N TYR A 98 -15.97 -11.02 9.60
CA TYR A 98 -15.97 -12.16 8.71
C TYR A 98 -17.38 -12.32 8.10
N GLY A 99 -17.51 -12.21 6.77
CA GLY A 99 -18.78 -12.33 6.06
C GLY A 99 -19.37 -11.06 5.42
N THR A 100 -18.68 -9.91 5.43
CA THR A 100 -19.24 -8.69 4.81
C THR A 100 -18.78 -8.55 3.35
N LEU A 101 -19.69 -8.77 2.40
CA LEU A 101 -19.49 -8.53 0.97
C LEU A 101 -19.37 -7.02 0.71
N TRP A 102 -18.36 -6.63 -0.09
CA TRP A 102 -18.22 -5.27 -0.57
C TRP A 102 -19.32 -4.97 -1.58
N HIS A 103 -20.31 -4.16 -1.21
CA HIS A 103 -21.02 -3.37 -2.19
C HIS A 103 -20.33 -1.99 -2.28
N GLN A 104 -19.80 -1.66 -3.45
CA GLN A 104 -19.53 -0.26 -3.75
C GLN A 104 -20.87 0.48 -3.65
N ILE A 105 -20.88 1.61 -2.93
CA ILE A 105 -22.01 2.53 -2.91
C ILE A 105 -22.03 3.23 -4.27
N THR A 106 -22.52 2.51 -5.27
CA THR A 106 -23.03 3.08 -6.51
C THR A 106 -24.53 2.88 -6.40
N PRO A 107 -25.37 3.93 -6.47
CA PRO A 107 -26.82 3.73 -6.51
C PRO A 107 -27.13 2.86 -7.73
N LEU A 108 -27.54 1.61 -7.49
CA LEU A 108 -27.93 0.69 -8.55
C LEU A 108 -29.31 1.11 -9.07
N ASN A 109 -29.45 1.18 -10.40
CA ASN A 109 -30.76 1.33 -11.02
C ASN A 109 -31.66 0.13 -10.65
N ALA A 110 -32.97 0.34 -10.59
CA ALA A 110 -33.95 -0.67 -10.14
C ALA A 110 -33.79 -2.03 -10.84
N GLN A 111 -33.52 -2.05 -12.16
CA GLN A 111 -33.24 -3.27 -12.92
C GLN A 111 -32.03 -4.05 -12.41
N ARG A 112 -30.92 -3.37 -12.08
CA ARG A 112 -29.71 -4.03 -11.56
C ARG A 112 -29.92 -4.60 -10.17
N LEU A 113 -30.83 -4.02 -9.40
CA LEU A 113 -31.16 -4.50 -8.06
C LEU A 113 -31.98 -5.81 -8.13
N GLU A 114 -32.93 -5.92 -9.07
CA GLU A 114 -33.66 -7.17 -9.32
C GLU A 114 -32.74 -8.30 -9.79
N GLU A 115 -31.81 -8.02 -10.71
CA GLU A 115 -30.81 -9.01 -11.18
C GLU A 115 -29.95 -9.55 -10.02
N VAL A 116 -29.51 -8.66 -9.13
CA VAL A 116 -28.68 -9.04 -7.96
C VAL A 116 -29.49 -9.87 -6.96
N LEU A 117 -30.77 -9.55 -6.76
CA LEU A 117 -31.64 -10.33 -5.88
C LEU A 117 -31.89 -11.75 -6.45
N ALA A 118 -32.16 -11.86 -7.75
CA ALA A 118 -32.33 -13.16 -8.42
C ALA A 118 -31.05 -14.02 -8.33
N ALA A 119 -29.88 -13.43 -8.57
CA ALA A 119 -28.60 -14.13 -8.45
C ALA A 119 -28.33 -14.60 -7.01
N ARG A 120 -28.72 -13.81 -6.01
CA ARG A 120 -28.59 -14.16 -4.58
C ARG A 120 -29.49 -15.35 -4.21
N GLU A 121 -30.70 -15.42 -4.74
CA GLU A 121 -31.61 -16.55 -4.50
C GLU A 121 -31.10 -17.83 -5.15
N ALA A 122 -30.67 -17.78 -6.42
CA ALA A 122 -30.08 -18.94 -7.10
C ALA A 122 -28.84 -19.47 -6.36
N GLN A 123 -28.00 -18.59 -5.82
CA GLN A 123 -26.84 -18.99 -5.03
C GLN A 123 -27.23 -19.59 -3.67
N ARG A 124 -28.31 -19.10 -3.05
CA ARG A 124 -28.88 -19.67 -1.82
C ARG A 124 -29.40 -21.08 -2.06
N ASP A 125 -30.07 -21.30 -3.19
CA ASP A 125 -30.65 -22.61 -3.53
C ASP A 125 -29.57 -23.60 -3.96
N ASN A 126 -28.56 -23.17 -4.73
CA ASN A 126 -27.36 -23.98 -5.01
C ASN A 126 -26.61 -24.40 -3.74
N ARG A 127 -26.59 -23.54 -2.70
CA ARG A 127 -25.97 -23.89 -1.41
C ARG A 127 -26.81 -24.84 -0.56
N ARG A 128 -28.11 -24.96 -0.83
CA ARG A 128 -29.00 -25.91 -0.15
C ARG A 128 -28.93 -27.31 -0.76
N HIS A 129 -28.39 -27.45 -1.97
CA HIS A 129 -28.06 -28.75 -2.56
C HIS A 129 -26.65 -29.20 -2.13
N ILE A 130 -26.57 -29.86 -0.97
CA ILE A 130 -25.43 -30.74 -0.61
C ILE A 130 -25.90 -32.18 -0.88
N GLY A 131 -25.52 -32.71 -2.04
CA GLY A 131 -25.86 -34.07 -2.49
C GLY A 131 -26.05 -34.10 -4.00
N ASP A 132 -25.02 -34.60 -4.68
CA ASP A 132 -24.90 -34.84 -6.13
C ASP A 132 -25.09 -33.63 -7.07
N SER A 133 -24.01 -32.86 -7.27
CA SER A 133 -23.87 -32.03 -8.47
C SER A 133 -23.48 -32.93 -9.66
N PRO A 134 -24.28 -33.00 -10.75
CA PRO A 134 -23.95 -33.80 -11.94
C PRO A 134 -22.94 -33.10 -12.88
N LEU A 135 -22.51 -31.88 -12.57
CA LEU A 135 -21.52 -31.16 -13.37
C LEU A 135 -20.12 -31.41 -12.82
N ALA A 136 -19.60 -32.61 -13.09
CA ALA A 136 -18.17 -32.86 -13.11
C ALA A 136 -17.66 -32.61 -14.53
N THR A 137 -17.44 -31.36 -14.92
CA THR A 137 -16.32 -30.90 -15.78
C THR A 137 -16.20 -29.38 -15.72
#